data_AF-A0AAE5AUX3-F1
#
_entry.id   AF-A0AAE5AUX3-F1
#
_cell.length_a   1.000
_cell.length_b   1.000
_cell.length_c   1.000
_cell.angle_alpha   90.00
_cell.angle_beta   90.00
_cell.angle_gamma   90.00
#
_symmetry.space_group_name_H-M   'P 1'
#
loop_
_entity.id
_entity.type
_entity.pdbx_description
1 polymer ?
#
loop_
_entity_poly.entity_id
_entity_poly.type
_entity_poly.pdbx_seq_one_letter_code
_entity_poly.pdbx_strand_id
1 'polypeptide(L)'
;MGSAWHGLWRGLDGEHRFWVADAPPDGPTSFVVVLPLDALFELRAEAALRFWLALAGRPPGDRRHDLPPQTRERHILILRALDAKLAGVSYRVIAEALLGFRGQWKNDWEVSPLKNKVRRLVADGLFYMRGGYRELLHYPVRPPRRR
;
A
#
# COMPACT_ATOMS: atom_id res chain seq x y z
N MET A 1 0.23 -7.85 30.46
CA MET A 1 0.18 -7.30 29.08
C MET A 1 1.49 -6.56 28.85
N GLY A 2 2.48 -7.23 28.27
CA GLY A 2 3.81 -6.65 28.06
C GLY A 2 3.73 -5.53 27.02
N SER A 3 4.40 -4.40 27.28
CA SER A 3 4.57 -3.33 26.31
C SER A 3 5.40 -3.86 25.13
N ALA A 4 4.76 -4.14 24.00
CA ALA A 4 5.47 -4.48 22.78
C ALA A 4 6.17 -3.23 22.24
N TRP A 5 7.47 -3.34 21.96
CA TRP A 5 8.26 -2.25 21.44
C TRP A 5 8.27 -2.30 19.91
N HIS A 6 8.20 -1.14 19.27
CA HIS A 6 8.27 -1.02 17.81
C HIS A 6 9.58 -0.35 17.41
N GLY A 7 10.38 -1.08 16.62
CA GLY A 7 11.65 -0.61 16.10
C GLY A 7 11.53 -0.16 14.64
N LEU A 8 12.18 0.95 14.33
CA LEU A 8 12.37 1.47 12.98
C LEU A 8 13.87 1.53 12.70
N TRP A 9 14.34 0.74 11.74
CA TRP A 9 15.72 0.80 11.27
C TRP A 9 15.76 1.36 9.85
N ARG A 10 16.60 2.37 9.63
CA ARG A 10 16.74 3.04 8.33
C ARG A 10 18.10 2.72 7.75
N GLY A 11 18.11 1.90 6.72
CA GLY A 11 19.28 1.58 5.92
C GLY A 11 19.32 2.34 4.61
N LEU A 12 20.39 2.12 3.84
CA LEU A 12 20.51 2.61 2.46
C LEU A 12 19.45 2.02 1.53
N ASP A 13 18.88 0.87 1.89
CA ASP A 13 17.90 0.13 1.11
C ASP A 13 16.44 0.42 1.47
N GLY A 14 16.23 1.26 2.48
CA GLY A 14 14.92 1.68 2.94
C GLY A 14 14.72 1.53 4.44
N GLU A 15 13.46 1.63 4.85
CA GLU A 15 13.04 1.49 6.25
C GLU A 15 12.58 0.06 6.51
N HIS A 16 13.17 -0.59 7.51
CA HIS A 16 12.76 -1.87 8.05
C HIS A 16 12.04 -1.66 9.36
N ARG A 17 10.88 -2.31 9.51
CA ARG A 17 10.03 -2.20 10.70
C ARG A 17 9.90 -3.55 11.37
N PHE A 18 10.08 -3.60 12.68
CA PHE A 18 9.96 -4.83 13.45
C PHE A 18 9.37 -4.56 14.82
N TRP A 19 8.79 -5.62 15.41
CA TRP A 19 8.29 -5.61 16.77
C TRP A 19 9.25 -6.41 17.65
N VAL A 20 9.59 -5.84 18.80
CA VAL A 20 10.38 -6.51 19.84
C VAL A 20 9.42 -6.87 20.97
N ALA A 21 9.36 -8.16 21.29
CA ALA A 21 8.45 -8.68 22.31
C ALA A 21 8.82 -8.18 23.72
N ASP A 22 10.12 -8.09 23.98
CA ASP A 22 10.70 -7.67 25.25
C ASP A 22 11.28 -6.25 25.15
N ALA A 23 11.63 -5.68 26.30
CA ALA A 23 12.34 -4.40 26.32
C ALA A 23 13.68 -4.52 25.58
N PRO A 24 14.07 -3.49 24.79
CA PRO A 24 15.39 -3.44 24.19
C PRO A 24 16.46 -3.59 25.29
N PRO A 25 17.46 -4.46 25.11
CA PRO A 25 18.48 -4.66 26.13
C PRO A 25 19.46 -3.49 26.19
N ASP A 26 19.99 -3.22 27.39
CA ASP A 26 20.95 -2.15 27.64
C ASP A 26 22.39 -2.49 27.18
N GLY A 27 22.61 -3.65 26.57
CA GLY A 27 23.93 -4.14 26.17
C GLY A 27 23.91 -5.05 24.95
N PRO A 28 25.09 -5.55 24.52
CA PRO A 28 25.19 -6.46 23.38
C PRO A 28 24.35 -7.71 23.64
N THR A 29 23.45 -8.01 22.70
CA THR A 29 22.59 -9.19 22.79
C THR A 29 22.51 -9.91 21.45
N SER A 30 22.04 -11.14 21.48
CA SER A 30 21.55 -11.84 20.30
C SER A 30 20.05 -11.62 20.14
N PHE A 31 19.61 -11.45 18.90
CA PHE A 31 18.20 -11.36 18.55
C PHE A 31 17.75 -12.62 17.82
N VAL A 32 16.51 -13.02 18.05
CA VAL A 32 15.84 -14.07 17.28
C VAL A 32 14.65 -13.48 16.54
N VAL A 33 14.40 -13.97 15.32
CA VAL A 33 13.24 -13.58 14.52
C VAL A 33 12.18 -14.67 14.65
N VAL A 34 10.99 -14.31 15.14
CA VAL A 34 9.84 -15.22 15.23
C VAL A 34 8.87 -14.90 14.10
N LEU A 35 8.66 -15.85 13.19
CA LEU A 35 7.76 -15.71 12.05
C LEU A 35 6.55 -16.64 12.19
N PRO A 36 5.30 -16.13 12.24
CA PRO A 36 4.12 -16.97 12.20
C PRO A 36 4.01 -17.73 10.88
N LEU A 37 3.67 -19.02 10.94
CA LEU A 37 3.27 -19.81 9.77
C LEU A 37 1.84 -19.46 9.35
N ASP A 38 1.67 -18.25 8.80
CA ASP A 38 0.39 -17.70 8.34
C ASP A 38 0.38 -17.46 6.81
N ALA A 39 -0.74 -16.96 6.29
CA ALA A 39 -0.87 -16.64 4.86
C ALA A 39 0.16 -15.59 4.37
N LEU A 40 0.81 -14.86 5.28
CA LEU A 40 1.83 -13.85 4.98
C LEU A 40 3.25 -14.36 5.25
N PHE A 41 3.44 -15.66 5.52
CA PHE A 41 4.74 -16.21 5.90
C PHE A 41 5.85 -15.87 4.89
N GLU A 42 5.59 -16.03 3.59
CA GLU A 42 6.56 -15.72 2.53
C GLU A 42 6.99 -14.25 2.55
N LEU A 43 6.03 -13.32 2.67
CA LEU A 43 6.29 -11.88 2.80
C LEU A 43 7.15 -11.57 4.03
N ARG A 44 6.84 -12.22 5.16
CA ARG A 44 7.57 -12.03 6.42
C ARG A 44 8.98 -12.61 6.35
N ALA A 45 9.15 -13.76 5.73
CA ALA A 45 10.45 -14.41 5.53
C ALA A 45 11.34 -13.59 4.59
N GLU A 46 10.79 -13.07 3.50
CA GLU A 46 11.52 -12.16 2.60
C GLU A 46 11.93 -10.87 3.36
N ALA A 47 11.02 -10.22 4.07
CA ALA A 47 11.34 -9.04 4.87
C ALA A 47 12.45 -9.30 5.91
N ALA A 48 12.40 -10.43 6.61
CA ALA A 48 13.45 -10.82 7.57
C ALA A 48 14.81 -11.06 6.90
N LEU A 49 14.83 -11.75 5.75
CA LEU A 49 16.05 -11.99 4.99
C LEU A 49 16.66 -10.68 4.50
N ARG A 50 15.85 -9.77 3.95
CA ARG A 50 16.29 -8.45 3.51
C ARG A 50 16.90 -7.65 4.65
N PHE A 51 16.25 -7.64 5.81
CA PHE A 51 16.76 -6.98 7.01
C PHE A 51 18.11 -7.56 7.44
N TRP A 52 18.24 -8.89 7.49
CA TRP A 52 19.51 -9.55 7.79
C TRP A 52 20.63 -9.21 6.79
N LEU A 53 20.32 -9.20 5.49
CA LEU A 53 21.28 -8.79 4.46
C LEU A 53 21.74 -7.36 4.67
N ALA A 54 20.81 -6.44 4.96
CA ALA A 54 21.11 -5.03 5.21
C ALA A 54 22.00 -4.85 6.47
N LEU A 55 21.70 -5.55 7.57
CA LEU A 55 22.55 -5.56 8.78
C LEU A 55 23.96 -6.10 8.51
N ALA A 56 24.09 -7.08 7.61
CA ALA A 56 25.36 -7.65 7.20
C ALA A 56 26.10 -6.78 6.14
N GLY A 57 25.62 -5.58 5.83
CA GLY A 57 26.21 -4.70 4.81
C GLY A 57 26.10 -5.23 3.38
N ARG A 58 25.17 -6.16 3.13
CA ARG A 58 24.94 -6.78 1.82
C ARG A 58 23.75 -6.15 1.11
N PRO A 59 23.74 -6.11 -0.24
CA PRO A 59 22.58 -5.63 -0.97
C PRO A 59 21.36 -6.52 -0.65
N PRO A 60 20.22 -5.95 -0.26
CA PRO A 60 19.05 -6.70 0.20
C PRO A 60 18.21 -7.27 -0.94
N GLY A 61 18.63 -7.09 -2.19
CA GLY A 61 17.94 -7.62 -3.36
C GLY A 61 16.68 -6.85 -3.76
N ASP A 62 16.04 -7.33 -4.83
CA ASP A 62 14.88 -6.69 -5.46
C ASP A 62 13.61 -6.88 -4.63
N ARG A 63 12.71 -5.88 -4.63
CA ARG A 63 11.44 -5.92 -3.90
C ARG A 63 10.39 -6.60 -4.77
N ARG A 64 10.32 -7.93 -4.67
CA ARG A 64 9.41 -8.77 -5.47
C ARG A 64 7.93 -8.49 -5.22
N HIS A 65 7.64 -7.84 -4.10
CA HIS A 65 6.30 -7.50 -3.65
C HIS A 65 5.93 -6.02 -3.89
N ASP A 66 6.74 -5.27 -4.64
CA ASP A 66 6.35 -3.92 -5.05
C ASP A 66 5.16 -3.99 -6.02
N LEU A 67 4.28 -3.00 -5.94
CA LEU A 67 3.17 -2.88 -6.88
C LEU A 67 3.73 -2.71 -8.29
N PRO A 68 3.29 -3.51 -9.28
CA PRO A 68 3.66 -3.31 -10.67
C PRO A 68 3.35 -1.87 -11.11
N PRO A 69 4.13 -1.26 -12.01
CA PRO A 69 3.98 0.15 -12.38
C PRO A 69 2.55 0.56 -12.73
N GLN A 70 1.86 -0.24 -13.56
CA GLN A 70 0.47 0.00 -13.94
C GLN A 70 -0.50 -0.03 -12.74
N THR A 71 -0.26 -0.95 -11.80
CA THR A 71 -1.06 -1.04 -10.57
C THR A 71 -0.82 0.20 -9.72
N ARG A 72 0.44 0.64 -9.56
CA ARG A 72 0.79 1.85 -8.82
C ARG A 72 0.15 3.10 -9.45
N GLU A 73 0.23 3.26 -10.76
CA GLU A 73 -0.41 4.36 -11.50
C GLU A 73 -1.92 4.40 -11.30
N ARG A 74 -2.59 3.23 -11.34
CA ARG A 74 -4.02 3.16 -11.04
C ARG A 74 -4.33 3.63 -9.62
N HIS A 75 -3.54 3.24 -8.61
CA HIS A 75 -3.76 3.69 -7.23
C HIS A 75 -3.52 5.20 -7.07
N ILE A 76 -2.58 5.77 -7.80
CA ILE A 76 -2.38 7.24 -7.84
C ILE A 76 -3.63 7.92 -8.41
N LEU A 77 -4.23 7.40 -9.49
CA LEU A 77 -5.48 7.93 -10.04
C LEU A 77 -6.65 7.81 -9.06
N ILE A 78 -6.72 6.69 -8.33
CA ILE A 78 -7.73 6.46 -7.29
C ILE A 78 -7.60 7.52 -6.18
N LEU A 79 -6.38 7.76 -5.69
CA LEU A 79 -6.11 8.76 -4.66
C LEU A 79 -6.50 10.16 -5.13
N ARG A 80 -6.07 10.56 -6.33
CA ARG A 80 -6.43 11.87 -6.92
C ARG A 80 -7.94 12.03 -7.12
N ALA A 81 -8.62 10.97 -7.54
CA ALA A 81 -10.08 10.99 -7.70
C ALA A 81 -10.81 11.11 -6.34
N LEU A 82 -10.28 10.47 -5.29
CA LEU A 82 -10.77 10.63 -3.93
C LEU A 82 -10.61 12.07 -3.45
N ASP A 83 -9.42 12.66 -3.61
CA ASP A 83 -9.14 14.04 -3.19
C ASP A 83 -10.12 15.02 -3.85
N ALA A 84 -10.29 14.90 -5.17
CA ALA A 84 -11.24 15.74 -5.90
C ALA A 84 -12.70 15.50 -5.45
N LYS A 85 -13.07 14.25 -5.16
CA LYS A 85 -14.42 13.94 -4.65
C LYS A 85 -14.66 14.56 -3.27
N LEU A 86 -13.68 14.49 -2.37
CA LEU A 86 -13.75 15.09 -1.04
C LEU A 86 -13.81 16.62 -1.12
N ALA A 87 -13.18 17.21 -2.12
CA ALA A 87 -13.29 18.64 -2.44
C ALA A 87 -14.61 19.04 -3.14
N GLY A 88 -15.57 18.11 -3.31
CA GLY A 88 -16.88 18.40 -3.92
C GLY A 88 -16.88 18.52 -5.44
N VAL A 89 -15.79 18.18 -6.12
CA VAL A 89 -15.67 18.27 -7.58
C VAL A 89 -16.61 17.26 -8.26
N SER A 90 -17.26 17.68 -9.35
CA SER A 90 -18.17 16.82 -10.11
C SER A 90 -17.41 15.71 -10.86
N TYR A 91 -18.04 14.55 -11.04
CA TYR A 91 -17.43 13.42 -11.77
C TYR A 91 -16.98 13.79 -13.20
N ARG A 92 -17.68 14.71 -13.87
CA ARG A 92 -17.31 15.19 -15.20
C ARG A 92 -15.97 15.91 -15.16
N VAL A 93 -15.82 16.88 -14.26
CA VAL A 93 -14.57 17.63 -14.09
C VAL A 93 -13.41 16.73 -13.68
N ILE A 94 -13.66 15.73 -12.82
CA ILE A 94 -12.64 14.72 -12.47
C ILE A 94 -12.22 13.92 -13.72
N ALA A 95 -13.16 13.54 -14.59
CA ALA A 95 -12.85 12.82 -15.82
C ALA A 95 -12.12 13.69 -16.85
N GLU A 96 -12.41 14.99 -16.92
CA GLU A 96 -11.66 15.95 -17.75
C GLU A 96 -10.20 16.03 -17.30
N ALA A 97 -9.98 16.21 -16.00
CA ALA A 97 -8.64 16.37 -15.43
C ALA A 97 -7.81 15.07 -15.39
N LEU A 98 -8.42 13.94 -15.03
CA LEU A 98 -7.68 12.68 -14.79
C LEU A 98 -7.73 11.70 -15.97
N LEU A 99 -8.77 11.76 -16.80
CA LEU A 99 -9.03 10.78 -17.85
C LEU A 99 -9.09 11.39 -19.25
N GLY A 100 -8.89 12.71 -19.38
CA GLY A 100 -8.87 13.41 -20.66
C GLY A 100 -10.23 13.49 -21.36
N PHE A 101 -11.35 13.49 -20.62
CA PHE A 101 -12.66 13.76 -21.23
C PHE A 101 -12.68 15.17 -21.84
N ARG A 102 -13.22 15.32 -23.06
CA ARG A 102 -13.32 16.60 -23.79
C ARG A 102 -14.67 16.83 -24.47
N GLY A 103 -15.72 16.14 -24.03
CA GLY A 103 -17.07 16.34 -24.57
C GLY A 103 -17.57 17.76 -24.26
N GLN A 104 -18.23 18.40 -25.22
CA GLN A 104 -18.73 19.76 -25.06
C GLN A 104 -20.13 19.75 -24.48
N TRP A 105 -20.98 18.83 -24.94
CA TRP A 105 -22.40 18.82 -24.61
C TRP A 105 -22.72 17.92 -23.41
N LYS A 106 -23.93 18.05 -22.88
CA LYS A 106 -24.41 17.17 -21.80
C LYS A 106 -24.50 15.72 -22.27
N ASN A 107 -24.97 15.49 -23.49
CA ASN A 107 -25.14 14.14 -24.03
C ASN A 107 -23.81 13.39 -24.14
N ASP A 108 -22.74 14.08 -24.54
CA ASP A 108 -21.37 13.52 -24.62
C ASP A 108 -20.94 12.89 -23.29
N TRP A 109 -21.29 13.55 -22.18
CA TRP A 109 -21.00 13.04 -20.84
C TRP A 109 -21.90 11.86 -20.46
N GLU A 110 -23.19 11.92 -20.80
CA GLU A 110 -24.15 10.90 -20.42
C GLU A 110 -23.83 9.52 -21.04
N VAL A 111 -23.36 9.50 -22.28
CA VAL A 111 -22.99 8.28 -22.99
C VAL A 111 -21.51 7.88 -22.82
N SER A 112 -20.68 8.72 -22.17
CA SER A 112 -19.24 8.48 -22.09
C SER A 112 -18.90 7.28 -21.19
N PRO A 113 -18.05 6.34 -21.64
CA PRO A 113 -17.54 5.28 -20.77
C PRO A 113 -16.64 5.82 -19.63
N LEU A 114 -16.07 7.03 -19.80
CA LEU A 114 -15.25 7.67 -18.78
C LEU A 114 -16.05 8.01 -17.52
N LYS A 115 -17.37 8.20 -17.63
CA LYS A 115 -18.29 8.37 -16.50
C LYS A 115 -18.26 7.18 -15.55
N ASN A 116 -18.26 5.97 -16.09
CA ASN A 116 -18.16 4.76 -15.26
C ASN A 116 -16.74 4.54 -14.75
N LYS A 117 -15.72 4.87 -15.55
CA LYS A 117 -14.31 4.77 -15.12
C LYS A 117 -14.03 5.68 -13.91
N VAL A 118 -14.45 6.95 -13.95
CA VAL A 118 -14.23 7.88 -12.83
C VAL A 118 -15.05 7.50 -11.59
N ARG A 119 -16.28 6.99 -11.77
CA ARG A 119 -17.08 6.48 -10.65
C ARG A 119 -16.38 5.34 -9.94
N ARG A 120 -15.76 4.41 -10.68
CA ARG A 120 -14.98 3.31 -10.09
C ARG A 120 -13.75 3.83 -9.36
N LEU A 121 -13.00 4.78 -9.93
CA LEU A 121 -11.85 5.39 -9.24
C LEU A 121 -12.26 6.01 -7.89
N VAL A 122 -13.35 6.77 -7.87
CA VAL A 122 -13.87 7.37 -6.64
C VAL A 122 -14.37 6.31 -5.65
N ALA A 123 -15.07 5.28 -6.13
CA ALA A 123 -15.56 4.19 -5.28
C ALA A 123 -14.40 3.42 -4.63
N ASP A 124 -13.37 3.07 -5.41
CA ASP A 124 -12.14 2.45 -4.91
C ASP A 124 -11.43 3.36 -3.90
N GLY A 125 -11.40 4.67 -4.15
CA GLY A 125 -10.80 5.65 -3.23
C GLY A 125 -11.51 5.70 -1.89
N LEU A 126 -12.85 5.74 -1.90
CA LEU A 126 -13.67 5.69 -0.69
C LEU A 126 -13.49 4.36 0.05
N PHE A 127 -13.36 3.24 -0.67
CA PHE A 127 -13.06 1.94 -0.08
C PHE A 127 -11.70 1.95 0.62
N TYR A 128 -10.65 2.43 -0.04
CA TYR A 128 -9.32 2.51 0.55
C TYR A 128 -9.29 3.42 1.77
N MET A 129 -9.92 4.59 1.70
CA MET A 129 -10.05 5.53 2.83
C MET A 129 -10.71 4.88 4.06
N ARG A 130 -11.70 4.00 3.84
CA ARG A 130 -12.44 3.31 4.91
C ARG A 130 -11.77 2.03 5.41
N GLY A 131 -10.44 1.96 5.33
CA GLY A 131 -9.65 0.84 5.86
C GLY A 131 -9.23 -0.20 4.82
N GLY A 132 -9.75 -0.12 3.59
CA GLY A 132 -9.31 -0.98 2.48
C GLY A 132 -7.83 -0.84 2.15
N TYR A 133 -7.19 0.29 2.51
CA TYR A 133 -5.77 0.54 2.25
C TYR A 133 -4.84 -0.53 2.84
N ARG A 134 -5.30 -1.25 3.87
CA ARG A 134 -4.56 -2.36 4.49
C ARG A 134 -4.33 -3.52 3.53
N GLU A 135 -5.16 -3.69 2.51
CA GLU A 135 -4.95 -4.70 1.46
C GLU A 135 -3.69 -4.41 0.63
N LEU A 136 -3.24 -3.14 0.57
CA LEU A 136 -2.02 -2.75 -0.13
C LEU A 136 -0.75 -3.18 0.62
N LEU A 137 -0.84 -3.41 1.94
CA LEU A 137 0.30 -3.80 2.78
C LEU A 137 0.71 -5.27 2.60
N HIS A 138 -0.15 -6.06 1.95
CA HIS A 138 0.05 -7.50 1.81
C HIS A 138 0.18 -7.93 0.35
N TYR A 139 0.23 -6.98 -0.60
CA TYR A 139 0.37 -7.31 -2.02
C TYR A 139 1.60 -8.22 -2.27
N PRO A 140 1.51 -9.24 -3.14
CA PRO A 140 0.34 -9.66 -3.92
C PRO A 140 -0.62 -10.59 -3.16
N VAL A 141 -0.31 -10.94 -1.92
CA VAL A 141 -1.10 -11.85 -1.10
C VAL A 141 -2.43 -11.21 -0.71
N ARG A 142 -3.52 -11.93 -0.95
CA ARG A 142 -4.85 -11.58 -0.44
C ARG A 142 -5.17 -12.48 0.74
N PRO A 143 -4.94 -12.02 1.99
CA PRO A 143 -5.32 -12.82 3.15
C PRO A 143 -6.84 -13.04 3.15
N PRO A 144 -7.33 -14.20 3.63
CA PRO A 144 -8.76 -14.43 3.77
C PRO A 144 -9.37 -13.33 4.65
N ARG A 145 -10.54 -12.82 4.24
CA ARG A 145 -11.29 -11.83 5.03
C ARG A 145 -11.48 -12.38 6.44
N ARG A 146 -10.97 -11.67 7.45
CA ARG A 146 -11.29 -11.95 8.85
C ARG A 146 -12.82 -11.84 8.99
N ARG A 147 -13.47 -12.98 9.25
CA ARG A 147 -14.90 -13.05 9.57
C ARG A 147 -15.14 -12.45 10.94
#